data_AF-A0A919H7F0-F1
#
_entry.id   AF-A0A919H7F0-F1
#
_cell.length_a   1.000
_cell.length_b   1.000
_cell.length_c   1.000
_cell.angle_alpha   90.00
_cell.angle_beta   90.00
_cell.angle_gamma   90.00
#
_symmetry.space_group_name_H-M   'P 1'
#
loop_
_entity.id
_entity.type
_entity.pdbx_description
1 polymer ?
#
loop_
_entity_poly.entity_id
_entity_poly.type
_entity_poly.pdbx_seq_one_letter_code
_entity_poly.pdbx_strand_id
1 'polypeptide(L)'
;MLSAFEGFAEDYFATVLYLQGQSFAQIAKKMNLTNPDVADVEGLVSREFPTLKPQIGTDFTLTVWAPPVVGKTFWKEKELTWADVKHDAQGWMQVRHCLAHGLASGWSSEIWPGPVRKDVPPASSVLRPMKDGKHSLALHGSITCAQIYRHAAEHLAGIVADHLGERLKWSAVPDFELHAAPAS
;
A
#
# COMPACT_ATOMS: atom_id res chain seq x y z
N MET A 1 -7.72 5.61 1.89
CA MET A 1 -6.89 4.81 0.98
C MET A 1 -6.75 3.38 1.46
N LEU A 2 -6.17 3.11 2.64
CA LEU A 2 -6.06 1.73 3.17
C LEU A 2 -7.42 1.00 3.19
N SER A 3 -8.46 1.57 3.81
CA SER A 3 -9.79 0.94 3.81
C SER A 3 -10.42 0.80 2.43
N ALA A 4 -10.06 1.67 1.47
CA ALA A 4 -10.53 1.55 0.09
C ALA A 4 -9.81 0.41 -0.64
N PHE A 5 -8.52 0.22 -0.38
CA PHE A 5 -7.76 -0.93 -0.85
C PHE A 5 -8.31 -2.24 -0.27
N GLU A 6 -8.60 -2.27 1.03
CA GLU A 6 -9.17 -3.45 1.70
C GLU A 6 -10.48 -3.88 1.06
N GLY A 7 -11.43 -2.94 0.92
CA GLY A 7 -12.71 -3.22 0.26
C GLY A 7 -12.54 -3.62 -1.21
N PHE A 8 -11.67 -2.94 -1.95
CA PHE A 8 -11.36 -3.31 -3.34
C PHE A 8 -10.82 -4.74 -3.42
N ALA A 9 -9.83 -5.09 -2.60
CA ALA A 9 -9.25 -6.42 -2.60
C ALA A 9 -10.30 -7.48 -2.24
N GLU A 10 -11.14 -7.22 -1.24
CA GLU A 10 -12.22 -8.13 -0.86
C GLU A 10 -13.20 -8.37 -2.01
N ASP A 11 -13.78 -7.31 -2.57
CA ASP A 11 -14.80 -7.38 -3.62
C ASP A 11 -14.25 -7.95 -4.94
N TYR A 12 -13.06 -7.50 -5.34
CA TYR A 12 -12.41 -7.94 -6.58
C TYR A 12 -12.08 -9.43 -6.51
N PHE A 13 -11.40 -9.88 -5.45
CA PHE A 13 -11.01 -11.28 -5.35
C PHE A 13 -12.20 -12.20 -5.07
N ALA A 14 -13.24 -11.74 -4.37
CA ALA A 14 -14.50 -12.48 -4.27
C ALA A 14 -15.12 -12.72 -5.66
N THR A 15 -15.14 -11.70 -6.52
CA THR A 15 -15.65 -11.79 -7.90
C THR A 15 -14.80 -12.74 -8.74
N VAL A 16 -13.47 -12.61 -8.66
CA VAL A 16 -12.53 -13.51 -9.34
C VAL A 16 -12.74 -14.96 -8.94
N LEU A 17 -12.83 -15.24 -7.64
CA LEU A 17 -13.06 -16.60 -7.13
C LEU A 17 -14.43 -17.15 -7.57
N TYR A 18 -15.45 -16.30 -7.62
CA TYR A 18 -16.75 -16.67 -8.16
C TYR A 18 -16.66 -17.06 -9.65
N LEU A 19 -15.93 -16.30 -10.47
CA LEU A 19 -15.70 -16.62 -11.89
C LEU A 19 -14.94 -17.95 -12.08
N GLN A 20 -14.11 -18.36 -11.12
CA GLN A 20 -13.48 -19.68 -11.09
C GLN A 20 -14.42 -20.82 -10.64
N GLY A 21 -15.71 -20.53 -10.39
CA GLY A 21 -16.70 -21.51 -9.96
C GLY A 21 -16.65 -21.85 -8.47
N GLN A 22 -15.99 -21.03 -7.64
CA GLN A 22 -15.98 -21.23 -6.18
C GLN A 22 -17.37 -20.94 -5.60
N SER A 23 -17.82 -21.77 -4.66
CA SER A 23 -19.03 -21.50 -3.87
C SER A 23 -18.84 -20.32 -2.91
N PHE A 24 -19.94 -19.68 -2.51
CA PHE A 24 -19.90 -18.60 -1.50
C PHE A 24 -19.20 -19.00 -0.20
N ALA A 25 -19.37 -20.25 0.26
CA ALA A 25 -18.69 -20.73 1.46
C ALA A 25 -17.16 -20.82 1.28
N GLN A 26 -16.69 -21.23 0.09
CA GLN A 26 -15.25 -21.25 -0.22
C GLN A 26 -14.69 -19.83 -0.36
N ILE A 27 -15.44 -18.93 -0.99
CA ILE A 27 -15.07 -17.52 -1.13
C ILE A 27 -14.94 -16.87 0.25
N ALA A 28 -15.96 -17.00 1.12
CA ALA A 28 -15.92 -16.44 2.46
C ALA A 28 -14.73 -16.95 3.28
N LYS A 29 -14.38 -18.23 3.14
CA LYS A 29 -13.19 -18.81 3.80
C LYS A 29 -11.88 -18.19 3.30
N LYS A 30 -11.79 -17.88 2.00
CA LYS A 30 -10.57 -17.35 1.36
C LYS A 30 -10.42 -15.84 1.52
N MET A 31 -11.54 -15.12 1.56
CA MET A 31 -11.61 -13.66 1.67
C MET A 31 -11.70 -13.14 3.11
N ASN A 32 -11.58 -14.01 4.11
CA ASN A 32 -11.49 -13.60 5.52
C ASN A 32 -10.12 -12.98 5.85
N LEU A 33 -9.80 -11.86 5.19
CA LEU A 33 -8.57 -11.10 5.39
C LEU A 33 -8.86 -9.97 6.37
N THR A 34 -8.25 -10.01 7.55
CA THR A 34 -8.40 -8.94 8.55
C THR A 34 -7.34 -7.87 8.32
N ASN A 35 -7.78 -6.71 7.83
CA ASN A 35 -6.91 -5.57 7.50
C ASN A 35 -5.74 -5.92 6.55
N PRO A 36 -5.99 -6.48 5.35
CA PRO A 36 -4.92 -6.93 4.46
C PRO A 36 -4.02 -5.79 3.97
N ASP A 37 -2.73 -6.07 3.91
CA ASP A 37 -1.76 -5.25 3.19
C ASP A 37 -1.46 -5.80 1.78
N VAL A 38 -0.54 -5.14 1.06
CA VAL A 38 -0.15 -5.55 -0.30
C VAL A 38 0.47 -6.95 -0.33
N ALA A 39 1.24 -7.33 0.69
CA ALA A 39 1.87 -8.65 0.77
C ALA A 39 0.84 -9.75 1.05
N ASP A 40 -0.19 -9.46 1.86
CA ASP A 40 -1.32 -10.38 2.09
C ASP A 40 -2.06 -10.69 0.78
N VAL A 41 -2.33 -9.66 -0.03
CA VAL A 41 -3.00 -9.80 -1.32
C VAL A 41 -2.12 -10.51 -2.34
N GLU A 42 -0.81 -10.22 -2.40
CA GLU A 42 0.15 -11.03 -3.18
C GLU A 42 0.12 -12.51 -2.77
N GLY A 43 0.07 -12.77 -1.45
CA GLY A 43 -0.01 -14.12 -0.91
C GLY A 43 -1.28 -14.85 -1.33
N LEU A 44 -2.41 -14.14 -1.40
CA LEU A 44 -3.67 -14.65 -1.94
C LEU A 44 -3.52 -14.98 -3.44
N VAL A 45 -3.05 -14.03 -4.26
CA VAL A 45 -2.84 -14.25 -5.71
C VAL A 45 -1.93 -15.45 -5.94
N SER A 46 -0.79 -15.51 -5.24
CA SER A 46 0.19 -16.58 -5.39
C SER A 46 -0.37 -17.96 -5.03
N ARG A 47 -1.34 -18.03 -4.10
CA ARG A 47 -1.95 -19.28 -3.66
C ARG A 47 -3.06 -19.73 -4.61
N GLU A 48 -3.91 -18.80 -5.04
CA GLU A 48 -5.07 -19.10 -5.89
C GLU A 48 -4.69 -19.19 -7.38
N PHE A 49 -3.59 -18.54 -7.78
CA PHE A 49 -3.03 -18.54 -9.13
C PHE A 49 -1.52 -18.81 -9.13
N PRO A 50 -1.05 -20.02 -8.79
CA PRO A 50 0.38 -20.31 -8.65
C PRO A 50 1.22 -20.04 -9.91
N THR A 51 0.60 -20.16 -11.10
CA THR A 51 1.24 -19.89 -12.40
C THR A 51 1.52 -18.40 -12.63
N LEU A 52 0.82 -17.50 -11.93
CA LEU A 52 1.00 -16.04 -12.04
C LEU A 52 2.09 -15.51 -11.12
N LYS A 53 2.52 -16.30 -10.12
CA LYS A 53 3.55 -15.89 -9.15
C LYS A 53 4.82 -15.29 -9.79
N PRO A 54 5.37 -15.82 -10.90
CA PRO A 54 6.57 -15.24 -11.53
C PRO A 54 6.34 -13.85 -12.15
N GLN A 55 5.09 -13.47 -12.39
CA GLN A 55 4.72 -12.17 -12.99
C GLN A 55 4.52 -11.08 -11.92
N ILE A 56 4.39 -11.49 -10.65
CA ILE A 56 4.17 -10.54 -9.55
C ILE A 56 5.44 -9.73 -9.32
N GLY A 57 5.35 -8.47 -9.75
CA GLY A 57 6.36 -7.43 -9.53
C GLY A 57 7.28 -7.25 -10.73
N THR A 58 7.11 -8.07 -11.77
CA THR A 58 7.78 -7.91 -13.06
C THR A 58 7.37 -6.59 -13.69
N ASP A 59 8.36 -5.84 -14.19
CA ASP A 59 8.20 -4.53 -14.82
C ASP A 59 7.45 -3.49 -13.97
N PHE A 60 7.34 -3.73 -12.65
CA PHE A 60 6.72 -2.80 -11.73
C PHE A 60 7.74 -1.78 -11.23
N THR A 61 7.44 -0.50 -11.46
CA THR A 61 8.12 0.63 -10.84
C THR A 61 7.09 1.67 -10.42
N LEU A 62 7.32 2.32 -9.28
CA LEU A 62 6.45 3.39 -8.78
C LEU A 62 7.30 4.58 -8.34
N THR A 63 7.07 5.74 -8.94
CA THR A 63 7.70 6.99 -8.48
C THR A 63 6.83 7.64 -7.41
N VAL A 64 7.42 7.98 -6.26
CA VAL A 64 6.74 8.62 -5.12
C VAL A 64 7.59 9.74 -4.53
N TRP A 65 7.01 10.49 -3.58
CA TRP A 65 7.75 11.44 -2.77
C TRP A 65 8.55 10.77 -1.65
N ALA A 66 9.85 11.06 -1.61
CA ALA A 66 10.76 10.72 -0.52
C ALA A 66 10.90 11.87 0.49
N PRO A 67 10.79 11.59 1.80
CA PRO A 67 10.89 12.62 2.83
C PRO A 67 12.31 13.21 2.88
N PRO A 68 12.45 14.53 3.12
CA PRO A 68 13.74 15.14 3.34
C PRO A 68 14.40 14.60 4.61
N VAL A 69 15.73 14.53 4.60
CA VAL A 69 16.52 14.31 5.82
C VAL A 69 16.32 15.45 6.83
N VAL A 70 16.61 15.17 8.10
CA VAL A 70 16.48 16.16 9.18
C VAL A 70 17.24 17.45 8.84
N GLY A 71 16.56 18.59 8.97
CA GLY A 71 17.12 19.91 8.65
C GLY A 71 16.98 20.33 7.18
N LYS A 72 16.40 19.50 6.31
CA LYS A 72 16.02 19.86 4.94
C LYS A 72 14.50 19.95 4.78
N THR A 73 14.07 20.69 3.77
CA THR A 73 12.65 20.98 3.50
C THR A 73 12.14 20.38 2.19
N PHE A 74 13.03 20.13 1.23
CA PHE A 74 12.65 19.73 -0.13
C PHE A 74 12.43 18.22 -0.25
N TRP A 75 11.23 17.83 -0.68
CA TRP A 75 10.89 16.45 -1.03
C TRP A 75 11.46 16.12 -2.40
N LYS A 76 11.93 14.89 -2.59
CA LYS A 76 12.48 14.43 -3.86
C LYS A 76 11.68 13.26 -4.37
N GLU A 77 11.67 13.07 -5.67
CA GLU A 77 11.15 11.83 -6.25
C GLU A 77 12.08 10.67 -5.90
N LYS A 78 11.48 9.51 -5.66
CA LYS A 78 12.15 8.23 -5.45
C LYS A 78 11.36 7.16 -6.19
N GLU A 79 12.07 6.31 -6.93
CA GLU A 79 11.50 5.11 -7.50
C GLU A 79 11.47 3.99 -6.44
N LEU A 80 10.34 3.30 -6.37
CA LEU A 80 10.11 2.13 -5.54
C LEU A 80 10.00 0.89 -6.42
N THR A 81 10.75 -0.14 -6.07
CA THR A 81 10.56 -1.49 -6.60
C THR A 81 9.33 -2.14 -5.96
N TRP A 82 8.89 -3.28 -6.50
CA TRP A 82 7.84 -4.08 -5.88
C TRP A 82 8.14 -4.48 -4.41
N ALA A 83 9.41 -4.76 -4.10
CA ALA A 83 9.83 -5.07 -2.74
C ALA A 83 9.69 -3.85 -1.81
N ASP A 84 10.06 -2.67 -2.29
CA ASP A 84 9.90 -1.42 -1.53
C ASP A 84 8.42 -1.10 -1.29
N VAL A 85 7.55 -1.27 -2.30
CA VAL A 85 6.10 -1.05 -2.17
C VAL A 85 5.48 -1.93 -1.09
N LYS A 86 5.88 -3.21 -1.01
CA LYS A 86 5.42 -4.10 0.06
C LYS A 86 5.90 -3.66 1.43
N HIS A 87 7.17 -3.32 1.54
CA HIS A 87 7.76 -2.84 2.79
C HIS A 87 7.05 -1.57 3.28
N ASP A 88 6.90 -0.57 2.40
CA ASP A 88 6.28 0.69 2.74
C ASP A 88 4.78 0.53 3.03
N ALA A 89 4.06 -0.36 2.34
CA ALA A 89 2.67 -0.70 2.67
C ALA A 89 2.53 -1.20 4.11
N GLN A 90 3.43 -2.09 4.56
CA GLN A 90 3.46 -2.55 5.95
C GLN A 90 3.74 -1.42 6.94
N GLY A 91 4.64 -0.50 6.61
CA GLY A 91 4.90 0.70 7.40
C GLY A 91 3.66 1.59 7.54
N TRP A 92 2.92 1.78 6.45
CA TRP A 92 1.65 2.53 6.45
C TRP A 92 0.54 1.84 7.25
N MET A 93 0.52 0.51 7.29
CA MET A 93 -0.37 -0.22 8.21
C MET A 93 -0.04 0.08 9.67
N GLN A 94 1.24 0.19 10.04
CA GLN A 94 1.63 0.61 11.39
C GLN A 94 1.22 2.06 11.69
N VAL A 95 1.31 2.96 10.71
CA VAL A 95 0.80 4.34 10.85
C VAL A 95 -0.69 4.33 11.15
N ARG A 96 -1.50 3.60 10.37
CA ARG A 96 -2.95 3.47 10.63
C ARG A 96 -3.23 2.89 12.00
N HIS A 97 -2.52 1.83 12.40
CA HIS A 97 -2.66 1.23 13.72
C HIS A 97 -2.44 2.26 14.83
N CYS A 98 -1.34 3.03 14.76
CA CYS A 98 -1.04 4.05 15.76
C CYS A 98 -2.13 5.13 15.83
N LEU A 99 -2.63 5.60 14.68
CA LEU A 99 -3.69 6.61 14.63
C LEU A 99 -5.03 6.08 15.14
N ALA A 100 -5.42 4.87 14.73
CA ALA A 100 -6.70 4.26 15.11
C ALA A 100 -6.81 3.97 16.61
N HIS A 101 -5.67 3.68 17.25
CA HIS A 101 -5.61 3.41 18.69
C HIS A 101 -5.18 4.63 19.52
N GLY A 102 -5.01 5.81 18.92
CA GLY A 102 -4.63 7.03 19.63
C GLY A 102 -3.22 7.00 20.23
N LEU A 103 -2.32 6.17 19.68
CA LEU A 103 -0.92 6.07 20.13
C LEU A 103 -0.05 7.21 19.59
N ALA A 104 -0.50 7.86 18.51
CA ALA A 104 0.07 9.08 17.95
C ALA A 104 -1.06 9.97 17.45
N SER A 105 -0.87 11.29 17.51
CA SER A 105 -1.86 12.26 17.06
C SER A 105 -1.90 12.43 15.54
N GLY A 106 -0.73 12.34 14.88
CA GLY A 106 -0.55 12.62 13.47
C GLY A 106 -0.45 14.10 13.10
N TRP A 107 -0.72 15.03 14.02
CA TRP A 107 -0.79 16.48 13.73
C TRP A 107 0.51 17.23 14.02
N SER A 108 1.43 16.65 14.79
CA SER A 108 2.68 17.28 15.20
C SER A 108 3.88 16.35 15.06
N SER A 109 5.08 16.91 15.25
CA SER A 109 6.30 16.10 15.35
C SER A 109 6.30 15.36 16.69
N GLU A 110 6.18 14.04 16.64
CA GLU A 110 6.03 13.19 17.83
C GLU A 110 6.83 11.89 17.73
N ILE A 111 6.96 11.17 18.84
CA ILE A 111 7.57 9.84 18.84
C ILE A 111 6.50 8.84 18.44
N TRP A 112 6.77 8.07 17.39
CA TRP A 112 5.87 7.02 16.94
C TRP A 112 6.28 5.69 17.59
N PRO A 113 5.32 4.91 18.10
CA PRO A 113 5.60 3.60 18.68
C PRO A 113 6.30 2.66 17.69
N GLY A 114 7.03 1.69 18.25
CA GLY A 114 7.56 0.57 17.47
C GLY A 114 6.45 -0.30 16.87
N PRO A 115 6.80 -1.21 15.95
CA PRO A 115 5.82 -2.04 15.26
C PRO A 115 5.20 -3.06 16.23
N VAL A 116 3.95 -3.45 15.95
CA VAL A 116 3.22 -4.46 16.73
C VAL A 116 3.93 -5.83 16.68
N ARG A 117 4.61 -6.13 15.58
CA ARG A 117 5.40 -7.36 15.38
C ARG A 117 6.84 -7.02 15.00
N LYS A 118 7.80 -7.86 15.36
CA LYS A 118 9.23 -7.59 15.11
C LYS A 118 9.65 -7.71 13.64
N ASP A 119 8.86 -8.41 12.85
CA ASP A 119 9.10 -8.72 11.44
C ASP A 119 8.51 -7.68 10.47
N VAL A 120 7.73 -6.71 10.97
CA VAL A 120 7.17 -5.64 10.14
C VAL A 120 7.90 -4.31 10.39
N PRO A 121 8.04 -3.47 9.35
CA PRO A 121 8.67 -2.16 9.51
C PRO A 121 7.89 -1.26 10.48
N PRO A 122 8.58 -0.39 11.24
CA PRO A 122 7.94 0.58 12.12
C PRO A 122 7.18 1.64 11.33
N ALA A 123 6.22 2.31 11.96
CA ALA A 123 5.54 3.49 11.38
C ALA A 123 6.55 4.58 10.96
N SER A 124 7.64 4.75 11.71
CA SER A 124 8.69 5.72 11.41
C SER A 124 9.39 5.51 10.05
N SER A 125 9.33 4.31 9.47
CA SER A 125 9.96 4.00 8.17
C SER A 125 9.37 4.79 7.00
N VAL A 126 8.10 5.17 7.07
CA VAL A 126 7.35 5.85 6.00
C VAL A 126 7.01 7.31 6.34
N LEU A 127 7.37 7.76 7.54
CA LEU A 127 7.08 9.10 8.03
C LEU A 127 8.26 10.04 7.82
N ARG A 128 7.98 11.35 7.81
CA ARG A 128 9.04 12.35 7.70
C ARG A 128 9.87 12.37 8.99
N PRO A 129 11.20 12.18 8.93
CA PRO A 129 12.04 12.27 10.11
C PRO A 129 12.17 13.73 10.57
N MET A 130 12.17 13.91 11.89
CA MET A 130 12.30 15.20 12.58
C MET A 130 13.46 15.12 13.60
N LYS A 131 13.75 16.25 14.27
CA LYS A 131 14.78 16.27 15.32
C LYS A 131 14.41 15.33 16.47
N ASP A 132 15.42 14.88 17.21
CA ASP A 132 15.27 14.11 18.45
C ASP A 132 14.50 12.79 18.29
N GLY A 133 14.65 12.12 17.13
CA GLY A 133 14.01 10.83 16.85
C GLY A 133 12.51 10.89 16.60
N LYS A 134 11.94 12.11 16.52
CA LYS A 134 10.53 12.32 16.22
C LYS A 134 10.25 12.15 14.74
N HIS A 135 8.99 11.90 14.40
CA HIS A 135 8.51 11.79 13.04
C HIS A 135 7.18 12.54 12.90
N SER A 136 6.90 13.01 11.68
CA SER A 136 5.66 13.73 11.35
C SER A 136 4.96 13.04 10.19
N LEU A 137 3.64 12.91 10.31
CA LEU A 137 2.80 12.67 9.15
C LEU A 137 2.77 13.96 8.32
N ALA A 138 2.93 13.83 7.00
CA ALA A 138 2.95 14.96 6.07
C ALA A 138 2.09 14.63 4.85
N LEU A 139 1.52 15.66 4.22
CA LEU A 139 0.64 15.48 3.05
C LEU A 139 1.32 14.68 1.92
N HIS A 140 2.59 14.96 1.62
CA HIS A 140 3.37 14.21 0.64
C HIS A 140 3.48 12.72 1.02
N GLY A 141 3.66 12.41 2.30
CA GLY A 141 3.63 11.02 2.79
C GLY A 141 2.26 10.38 2.60
N SER A 142 1.17 11.10 2.90
CA SER A 142 -0.20 10.60 2.66
C SER A 142 -0.49 10.37 1.17
N ILE A 143 0.07 11.17 0.27
CA ILE A 143 0.01 10.98 -1.18
C ILE A 143 0.80 9.73 -1.59
N THR A 144 2.04 9.56 -1.09
CA THR A 144 2.85 8.35 -1.30
C THR A 144 2.09 7.09 -0.86
N CYS A 145 1.44 7.13 0.31
CA CYS A 145 0.58 6.06 0.80
C CYS A 145 -0.54 5.73 -0.20
N ALA A 146 -1.24 6.75 -0.70
CA ALA A 146 -2.32 6.59 -1.68
C ALA A 146 -1.83 5.92 -2.96
N GLN A 147 -0.68 6.35 -3.50
CA GLN A 147 -0.06 5.80 -4.68
C GLN A 147 0.36 4.33 -4.50
N ILE A 148 1.03 4.01 -3.39
CA ILE A 148 1.46 2.63 -3.07
C ILE A 148 0.28 1.67 -3.16
N TYR A 149 -0.82 1.94 -2.43
CA TYR A 149 -1.96 1.02 -2.42
C TYR A 149 -2.73 0.99 -3.74
N ARG A 150 -2.87 2.13 -4.42
CA ARG A 150 -3.50 2.18 -5.74
C ARG A 150 -2.73 1.35 -6.77
N HIS A 151 -1.44 1.63 -6.95
CA HIS A 151 -0.63 0.98 -7.98
C HIS A 151 -0.39 -0.50 -7.67
N ALA A 152 -0.29 -0.87 -6.38
CA ALA A 152 -0.24 -2.27 -5.99
C ALA A 152 -1.54 -3.02 -6.32
N ALA A 153 -2.70 -2.41 -6.07
CA ALA A 153 -3.98 -2.97 -6.46
C ALA A 153 -4.09 -3.12 -7.98
N GLU A 154 -3.72 -2.08 -8.73
CA GLU A 154 -3.73 -2.09 -10.19
C GLU A 154 -2.87 -3.21 -10.77
N HIS A 155 -1.66 -3.37 -10.25
CA HIS A 155 -0.74 -4.40 -10.68
C HIS A 155 -1.25 -5.82 -10.40
N LEU A 156 -1.63 -6.11 -9.15
CA LEU A 156 -2.10 -7.45 -8.77
C LEU A 156 -3.43 -7.81 -9.45
N ALA A 157 -4.36 -6.86 -9.54
CA ALA A 157 -5.62 -7.09 -10.19
C ALA A 157 -5.45 -7.22 -11.71
N GLY A 158 -4.58 -6.42 -12.33
CA GLY A 158 -4.27 -6.50 -13.76
C GLY A 158 -3.76 -7.88 -14.18
N ILE A 159 -2.78 -8.42 -13.47
CA ILE A 159 -2.23 -9.76 -13.73
C ILE A 159 -3.33 -10.84 -13.71
N VAL A 160 -4.23 -10.77 -12.72
CA VAL A 160 -5.32 -11.73 -12.57
C VAL A 160 -6.40 -11.53 -13.63
N ALA A 161 -6.76 -10.28 -13.94
CA ALA A 161 -7.75 -9.97 -14.97
C ALA A 161 -7.27 -10.44 -16.35
N ASP A 162 -6.01 -10.17 -16.69
CA ASP A 162 -5.40 -10.62 -17.95
C ASP A 162 -5.42 -12.14 -18.06
N HIS A 163 -5.14 -12.86 -16.96
CA HIS A 163 -5.24 -14.32 -16.91
C HIS A 163 -6.66 -14.84 -17.18
N LEU A 164 -7.69 -14.10 -16.73
CA LEU A 164 -9.09 -14.46 -16.94
C LEU A 164 -9.66 -13.93 -18.28
N GLY A 165 -8.87 -13.20 -19.06
CA GLY A 165 -9.32 -12.55 -20.29
C GLY A 165 -10.22 -11.34 -20.06
N GLU A 166 -10.20 -10.77 -18.85
CA GLU A 166 -10.94 -9.58 -18.45
C GLU A 166 -10.12 -8.31 -18.62
N ARG A 167 -10.78 -7.15 -18.62
CA ARG A 167 -10.11 -5.84 -18.66
C ARG A 167 -10.60 -4.93 -17.55
N LEU A 168 -9.66 -4.36 -16.82
CA LEU A 168 -9.93 -3.38 -15.76
C LEU A 168 -9.82 -1.96 -16.28
N LYS A 169 -10.61 -1.04 -15.69
CA LYS A 169 -10.60 0.39 -16.02
C LYS A 169 -10.27 1.21 -14.78
N TRP A 170 -9.07 1.80 -14.78
CA TRP A 170 -8.55 2.59 -13.65
C TRP A 170 -8.79 4.10 -13.78
N SER A 171 -9.44 4.55 -14.84
CA SER A 171 -9.57 5.98 -15.19
C SER A 171 -10.43 6.82 -14.23
N ALA A 172 -11.14 6.19 -13.29
CA ALA A 172 -12.00 6.87 -12.31
C ALA A 172 -11.39 6.91 -10.90
N VAL A 173 -10.14 6.44 -10.74
CA VAL A 173 -9.43 6.46 -9.46
C VAL A 173 -8.69 7.80 -9.32
N PRO A 174 -8.72 8.46 -8.14
CA PRO A 174 -8.00 9.71 -7.93
C PRO A 174 -6.53 9.58 -8.32
N ASP A 175 -6.09 10.49 -9.18
CA ASP A 175 -4.68 10.67 -9.51
C ASP A 175 -4.10 11.81 -8.67
N PHE A 176 -2.96 11.54 -8.06
CA PHE A 176 -2.25 12.52 -7.23
C PHE A 176 -0.93 12.82 -7.94
N GLU A 177 -0.98 13.75 -8.89
CA GLU A 177 0.19 14.16 -9.66
C GLU A 177 1.30 14.70 -8.72
N LEU A 178 2.53 14.27 -8.98
CA LEU A 178 3.72 14.71 -8.25
C LEU A 178 4.14 16.09 -8.78
N HIS A 179 3.47 17.15 -8.34
CA HIS A 179 3.90 18.50 -8.67
C HIS A 179 5.09 18.92 -7.79
N ALA A 180 6.23 19.23 -8.40
CA ALA A 180 7.31 19.89 -7.68
C ALA A 180 6.81 21.20 -7.06
N ALA A 181 7.19 21.47 -5.81
CA ALA A 181 6.94 22.78 -5.22
C ALA A 181 7.58 23.87 -6.10
N PRO A 182 6.88 24.97 -6.45
CA PRO A 182 7.48 26.05 -7.21
C PRO A 182 8.74 26.52 -6.47
N ALA A 183 9.85 26.61 -7.21
CA ALA A 183 11.08 27.17 -6.67
C ALA A 183 10.79 28.62 -6.25
N SER A 184 10.83 28.87 -4.95
CA SER A 184 10.76 30.21 -4.36
C SER A 184 12.07 30.95 -4.57
#